data_AF-A0A523GSL1-F1
#
_entry.id   AF-A0A523GSL1-F1
#
_cell.length_a   1.000
_cell.length_b   1.000
_cell.length_c   1.000
_cell.angle_alpha   90.00
_cell.angle_beta   90.00
_cell.angle_gamma   90.00
#
_symmetry.space_group_name_H-M   'P 1'
#
loop_
_entity.id
_entity.type
_entity.pdbx_description
1 polymer ?
#
loop_
_entity_poly.entity_id
_entity_poly.type
_entity_poly.pdbx_seq_one_letter_code
_entity_poly.pdbx_strand_id
1 'polypeptide(L)'
;MTSGYASEEKIYTKIYYSNGVIKAEGWQMGAIKTDYWIFYHSNDRVASKGHIEKEGHYVNGSAEDWWIFYDIESSKTIKFQYRNNLKNGYSLCYKNTKLIKAEKYINDKKVGEWNSFIAFKRDNPGVSF
;
A
#
# COMPACT_ATOMS: atom_id res chain seq x y z
N MET A 1 34.01 -23.11 -16.72
CA MET A 1 32.67 -23.62 -16.40
C MET A 1 31.76 -22.44 -16.17
N THR A 2 30.90 -22.13 -17.13
CA THR A 2 29.98 -21.00 -17.05
C THR A 2 28.82 -21.41 -16.13
N SER A 3 28.84 -20.95 -14.88
CA SER A 3 27.67 -21.07 -14.00
C SER A 3 26.60 -20.14 -14.56
N GLY A 4 25.65 -20.71 -15.30
CA GLY A 4 24.44 -20.00 -15.67
C GLY A 4 23.64 -19.75 -14.41
N TYR A 5 23.67 -18.51 -13.91
CA TYR A 5 22.70 -18.08 -12.90
C TYR A 5 21.33 -18.20 -13.54
N ALA A 6 20.56 -19.21 -13.12
CA ALA A 6 19.13 -19.23 -13.40
C ALA A 6 18.55 -17.95 -12.77
N SER A 7 18.03 -17.06 -13.60
CA SER A 7 17.26 -15.92 -13.09
C SER A 7 16.13 -16.48 -12.25
N GLU A 8 16.04 -16.06 -10.99
CA GLU A 8 14.97 -16.51 -10.11
C GLU A 8 13.63 -16.15 -10.76
N GLU A 9 12.80 -17.16 -11.02
CA GLU A 9 11.49 -16.93 -11.59
C GLU A 9 10.58 -16.25 -10.56
N LYS A 10 9.71 -15.40 -11.07
CA LYS A 10 8.73 -14.70 -10.26
C LYS A 10 7.57 -15.63 -9.94
N ILE A 11 7.29 -15.83 -8.65
CA ILE A 11 6.25 -16.74 -8.16
C ILE A 11 5.15 -15.98 -7.42
N TYR A 12 3.90 -16.35 -7.64
CA TYR A 12 2.77 -15.85 -6.87
C TYR A 12 2.66 -16.65 -5.57
N THR A 13 2.66 -15.96 -4.44
CA THR A 13 2.77 -16.58 -3.12
C THR A 13 1.61 -16.18 -2.23
N LYS A 14 1.10 -17.15 -1.47
CA LYS A 14 0.09 -16.95 -0.43
C LYS A 14 0.69 -17.31 0.92
N ILE A 15 0.58 -16.39 1.87
CA ILE A 15 1.01 -16.54 3.25
C ILE A 15 -0.25 -16.67 4.10
N TYR A 16 -0.25 -17.58 5.05
CA TYR A 16 -1.41 -17.87 5.90
C TYR A 16 -1.10 -17.56 7.37
N TYR A 17 -2.14 -17.16 8.11
CA TYR A 17 -2.14 -17.16 9.57
C TYR A 17 -2.17 -18.59 10.12
N SER A 18 -1.89 -18.76 11.41
CA SER A 18 -1.92 -20.07 12.08
C SER A 18 -3.29 -20.75 12.05
N ASN A 19 -4.37 -19.97 11.91
CA ASN A 19 -5.74 -20.46 11.77
C ASN A 19 -6.12 -20.87 10.33
N GLY A 20 -5.18 -20.82 9.38
CA GLY A 20 -5.40 -21.20 7.98
C GLY A 20 -6.01 -20.12 7.09
N VAL A 21 -6.29 -18.93 7.63
CA VAL A 21 -6.76 -17.76 6.85
C VAL A 21 -5.61 -17.14 6.08
N ILE A 22 -5.85 -16.64 4.86
CA ILE A 22 -4.83 -15.91 4.09
C ILE A 22 -4.46 -14.63 4.84
N LYS A 23 -3.17 -14.48 5.10
CA LYS A 23 -2.53 -13.30 5.71
C LYS A 23 -2.09 -12.28 4.67
N ALA A 24 -1.47 -12.76 3.60
CA ALA A 24 -1.01 -11.90 2.53
C ALA A 24 -0.85 -12.72 1.25
N GLU A 25 -1.02 -12.06 0.11
CA GLU A 25 -0.69 -12.65 -1.18
C GLU A 25 -0.08 -11.63 -2.13
N GLY A 26 0.77 -12.09 -3.04
CA GLY A 26 1.47 -11.24 -3.98
C GLY A 26 2.63 -11.95 -4.66
N TRP A 27 3.40 -11.19 -5.42
CA TRP A 27 4.51 -11.75 -6.19
C TRP A 27 5.84 -11.67 -5.45
N GLN A 28 6.70 -12.67 -5.61
CA GLN A 28 8.07 -12.62 -5.13
C GLN A 28 9.04 -13.19 -6.16
N MET A 29 10.27 -12.70 -6.13
CA MET A 29 11.41 -13.26 -6.84
C MET A 29 12.35 -13.79 -5.75
N GLY A 30 12.50 -15.12 -5.70
CA GLY A 30 13.09 -15.78 -4.54
C GLY A 30 12.33 -15.46 -3.25
N ALA A 31 13.05 -14.92 -2.25
CA ALA A 31 12.46 -14.49 -0.97
C ALA A 31 12.03 -13.01 -0.94
N ILE A 32 12.19 -12.28 -2.05
CA ILE A 32 12.02 -10.83 -2.11
C ILE A 32 10.66 -10.49 -2.72
N LYS A 33 9.84 -9.71 -2.00
CA LYS A 33 8.55 -9.21 -2.51
C LYS A 33 8.76 -8.28 -3.70
N THR A 34 7.96 -8.47 -4.74
CA THR A 34 7.90 -7.60 -5.92
C THR A 34 6.45 -7.41 -6.35
N ASP A 35 6.20 -6.35 -7.09
CA ASP A 35 4.91 -6.00 -7.67
C ASP A 35 3.81 -5.92 -6.59
N TYR A 36 2.57 -6.18 -6.97
CA TYR A 36 1.43 -5.98 -6.11
C TYR A 36 1.33 -7.01 -4.99
N TRP A 37 1.04 -6.52 -3.79
CA TRP A 37 0.76 -7.30 -2.60
C TRP A 37 -0.50 -6.83 -1.92
N ILE A 38 -1.23 -7.79 -1.36
CA ILE A 38 -2.44 -7.59 -0.57
C ILE A 38 -2.23 -8.23 0.79
N PHE A 39 -2.63 -7.54 1.85
CA PHE A 39 -2.57 -8.00 3.24
C PHE A 39 -3.97 -7.98 3.83
N TYR A 40 -4.32 -8.99 4.62
CA TYR A 40 -5.66 -9.18 5.18
C TYR A 40 -5.63 -9.21 6.69
N HIS A 41 -6.71 -8.76 7.33
CA HIS A 41 -6.86 -8.89 8.77
C HIS A 41 -7.04 -10.36 9.19
N SER A 42 -6.59 -10.71 10.40
CA SER A 42 -6.59 -12.10 10.91
C SER A 42 -7.95 -12.60 11.39
N ASN A 43 -8.92 -11.69 11.52
CA ASN A 43 -10.20 -11.91 12.19
C ASN A 43 -11.28 -12.54 11.30
N ASP A 44 -11.07 -12.71 9.99
CA ASP A 44 -12.11 -13.23 9.10
C ASP A 44 -11.67 -14.46 8.30
N ARG A 45 -12.60 -15.39 8.07
CA ARG A 45 -12.40 -16.63 7.32
C ARG A 45 -12.41 -16.43 5.81
N VAL A 46 -12.84 -15.27 5.30
CA VAL A 46 -13.00 -15.03 3.85
C VAL A 46 -12.11 -13.87 3.36
N ALA A 47 -11.15 -14.19 2.50
CA ALA A 47 -10.41 -13.19 1.73
C ALA A 47 -11.36 -12.53 0.71
N SER A 48 -11.96 -11.41 1.10
CA SER A 48 -12.77 -10.56 0.22
C SER A 48 -12.32 -9.11 0.32
N LYS A 49 -12.69 -8.29 -0.65
CA LYS A 49 -12.26 -6.88 -0.76
C LYS A 49 -12.59 -6.04 0.49
N GLY A 50 -13.56 -6.45 1.30
CA GLY A 50 -13.92 -5.80 2.58
C GLY A 50 -13.00 -6.14 3.76
N HIS A 51 -12.05 -7.06 3.61
CA HIS A 51 -11.16 -7.55 4.69
C HIS A 51 -9.68 -7.28 4.43
N ILE A 52 -9.37 -6.57 3.34
CA ILE A 52 -8.01 -6.12 3.04
C ILE A 52 -7.63 -5.08 4.08
N GLU A 53 -6.53 -5.29 4.79
CA GLU A 53 -5.93 -4.31 5.69
C GLU A 53 -5.21 -3.23 4.87
N LYS A 54 -4.38 -3.69 3.92
CA LYS A 54 -3.58 -2.82 3.06
C LYS A 54 -3.15 -3.52 1.79
N GLU A 55 -2.84 -2.73 0.78
CA GLU A 55 -2.33 -3.22 -0.50
C GLU A 55 -1.45 -2.17 -1.18
N GLY A 56 -0.53 -2.62 -2.03
CA GLY A 56 0.40 -1.73 -2.73
C GLY A 56 1.49 -2.49 -3.47
N HIS A 57 2.41 -1.74 -4.07
CA HIS A 57 3.51 -2.31 -4.85
C HIS A 57 4.80 -2.39 -4.04
N TYR A 58 5.53 -3.49 -4.24
CA TYR A 58 6.93 -3.61 -3.86
C TYR A 58 7.83 -3.54 -5.09
N VAL A 59 9.01 -2.95 -4.94
CA VAL A 59 10.12 -3.04 -5.88
C VAL A 59 11.35 -3.48 -5.09
N ASN A 60 11.92 -4.63 -5.44
CA ASN A 60 13.09 -5.21 -4.75
C ASN A 60 12.92 -5.26 -3.21
N GLY A 61 11.74 -5.68 -2.75
CA GLY A 61 11.43 -5.80 -1.33
C GLY A 61 11.07 -4.48 -0.64
N SER A 62 11.12 -3.36 -1.34
CA SER A 62 10.76 -2.04 -0.79
C SER A 62 9.37 -1.60 -1.23
N ALA A 63 8.55 -1.12 -0.30
CA ALA A 63 7.26 -0.51 -0.60
C ALA A 63 7.48 0.78 -1.41
N GLU A 64 6.80 0.88 -2.54
CA GLU A 64 6.87 1.98 -3.49
C GLU A 64 5.48 2.47 -3.89
N ASP A 65 5.41 3.68 -4.46
CA ASP A 65 4.21 4.30 -5.00
C ASP A 65 3.04 4.33 -4.00
N TRP A 66 1.80 4.20 -4.48
CA TRP A 66 0.63 4.26 -3.64
C TRP A 66 0.38 2.96 -2.90
N TRP A 67 0.37 3.06 -1.58
CA TRP A 67 -0.13 2.05 -0.68
C TRP A 67 -1.48 2.48 -0.10
N ILE A 68 -2.45 1.59 -0.19
CA ILE A 68 -3.82 1.81 0.27
C ILE A 68 -4.00 1.07 1.58
N PHE A 69 -4.56 1.76 2.58
CA PHE A 69 -4.90 1.21 3.89
C PHE A 69 -6.40 1.38 4.10
N TYR A 70 -7.04 0.33 4.58
CA TYR A 70 -8.48 0.31 4.82
C TYR A 70 -8.74 0.25 6.32
N ASP A 71 -9.45 1.25 6.82
CA ASP A 71 -9.95 1.29 8.18
C ASP A 71 -11.46 1.03 8.10
N ILE A 72 -11.83 -0.22 8.34
CA ILE A 72 -13.20 -0.71 8.25
C ILE A 72 -14.06 -0.06 9.35
N GLU A 73 -13.52 0.09 10.56
CA GLU A 73 -14.24 0.64 11.72
C GLU A 73 -14.67 2.09 11.48
N SER A 74 -13.78 2.92 10.96
CA SER A 74 -14.09 4.32 10.68
C SER A 74 -14.58 4.60 9.25
N SER A 75 -14.70 3.53 8.44
CA SER A 75 -15.05 3.58 7.01
C SER A 75 -14.15 4.54 6.23
N LYS A 76 -12.85 4.52 6.53
CA LYS A 76 -11.83 5.35 5.88
C LYS A 76 -10.94 4.51 4.97
N THR A 77 -10.51 5.14 3.90
CA THR A 77 -9.44 4.64 3.04
C THR A 77 -8.34 5.68 3.02
N ILE A 78 -7.12 5.28 3.36
CA ILE A 78 -5.96 6.18 3.39
C ILE A 78 -4.95 5.67 2.38
N LYS A 79 -4.62 6.51 1.40
CA LYS A 79 -3.54 6.24 0.44
C LYS A 79 -2.29 6.97 0.89
N PHE A 80 -1.15 6.32 0.93
CA PHE A 80 0.16 6.93 1.17
C PHE A 80 1.06 6.69 -0.02
N GLN A 81 1.79 7.72 -0.46
CA GLN A 81 2.93 7.53 -1.35
C GLN A 81 4.13 7.06 -0.54
N TYR A 82 4.71 5.93 -0.95
CA TYR A 82 5.94 5.38 -0.42
C TYR A 82 7.08 5.54 -1.42
N ARG A 83 8.28 5.65 -0.88
CA ARG A 83 9.55 5.49 -1.60
C ARG A 83 10.55 4.84 -0.67
N ASN A 84 11.15 3.73 -1.09
CA ASN A 84 12.09 2.94 -0.31
C ASN A 84 11.57 2.62 1.11
N ASN A 85 10.32 2.15 1.22
CA ASN A 85 9.63 1.87 2.50
C ASN A 85 9.27 3.07 3.39
N LEU A 86 9.60 4.30 2.99
CA LEU A 86 9.27 5.50 3.74
C LEU A 86 8.11 6.24 3.08
N LYS A 87 7.19 6.81 3.86
CA LYS A 87 6.20 7.75 3.33
C LYS A 87 6.93 8.95 2.74
N ASN A 88 6.77 9.16 1.45
CA ASN A 88 7.47 10.21 0.73
C ASN A 88 6.63 10.69 -0.45
N GLY A 89 5.92 11.79 -0.26
CA GLY A 89 4.89 12.25 -1.19
C GLY A 89 3.64 12.67 -0.43
N TYR A 90 2.47 12.41 -1.00
CA TYR A 90 1.19 12.76 -0.39
C TYR A 90 0.57 11.57 0.35
N SER A 91 -0.23 11.89 1.37
CA SER A 91 -1.26 11.02 1.89
C SER A 91 -2.63 11.58 1.56
N LEU A 92 -3.57 10.72 1.17
CA LEU A 92 -4.94 11.08 0.81
C LEU A 92 -5.91 10.23 1.62
N CYS A 93 -6.67 10.86 2.51
CA CYS A 93 -7.66 10.21 3.36
C CYS A 93 -9.06 10.46 2.82
N TYR A 94 -9.75 9.38 2.54
CA TYR A 94 -11.12 9.37 2.04
C TYR A 94 -12.06 8.80 3.11
N LYS A 95 -13.28 9.33 3.16
CA LYS A 95 -14.41 8.75 3.89
C LYS A 95 -15.61 8.75 2.96
N ASN A 96 -16.26 7.60 2.76
CA ASN A 96 -17.37 7.44 1.82
C ASN A 96 -17.04 8.06 0.46
N THR A 97 -15.90 7.68 -0.13
CA THR A 97 -15.32 8.18 -1.40
C THR A 97 -14.96 9.67 -1.47
N LYS A 98 -15.31 10.47 -0.46
CA LYS A 98 -14.96 11.90 -0.38
C LYS A 98 -13.58 12.09 0.24
N LEU A 99 -12.70 12.85 -0.42
CA LEU A 99 -11.42 13.28 0.18
C LEU A 99 -11.71 14.25 1.34
N ILE A 100 -11.31 13.85 2.55
CA ILE A 100 -11.53 14.64 3.78
C ILE A 100 -10.23 15.22 4.32
N LYS A 101 -9.07 14.67 3.97
CA LYS A 101 -7.77 15.15 4.42
C LYS A 101 -6.68 14.78 3.42
N ALA A 102 -5.74 15.69 3.19
CA ALA A 102 -4.50 15.40 2.50
C ALA A 102 -3.31 15.84 3.38
N GLU A 103 -2.20 15.13 3.29
CA GLU A 103 -0.97 15.44 4.01
C GLU A 103 0.22 15.31 3.07
N LYS A 104 1.34 15.97 3.40
CA LYS A 104 2.62 15.81 2.69
C LYS A 104 3.65 15.21 3.63
N TYR A 105 4.41 14.24 3.14
CA TYR A 105 5.49 13.58 3.84
C TYR A 105 6.80 13.67 3.06
N ILE A 106 7.91 13.79 3.78
CA ILE A 106 9.28 13.61 3.29
C ILE A 106 9.99 12.69 4.28
N ASN A 107 10.40 11.50 3.83
CA ASN A 107 11.06 10.47 4.67
C ASN A 107 10.34 10.26 6.02
N ASP A 108 9.05 9.88 5.95
CA ASP A 108 8.13 9.68 7.08
C ASP A 108 7.78 10.91 7.93
N LYS A 109 8.42 12.05 7.71
CA LYS A 109 8.10 13.29 8.43
C LYS A 109 6.95 14.01 7.74
N LYS A 110 5.86 14.26 8.47
CA LYS A 110 4.76 15.11 8.00
C LYS A 110 5.26 16.55 7.89
N VAL A 111 5.18 17.13 6.70
CA VAL A 111 5.62 18.50 6.39
C VAL A 111 4.48 19.42 5.93
N GLY A 112 3.28 18.89 5.72
CA GLY A 112 2.12 19.68 5.33
C GLY A 112 0.80 18.95 5.55
N GLU A 113 -0.29 19.70 5.64
CA GLU A 113 -1.63 19.18 5.88
C GLU A 113 -2.70 20.12 5.28
N TRP A 114 -3.74 19.51 4.70
CA TRP A 114 -4.94 20.17 4.20
C TRP A 114 -6.17 19.40 4.68
N ASN A 115 -7.14 20.11 5.26
CA ASN A 115 -8.38 19.52 5.78
C ASN A 115 -9.55 19.61 4.80
N SER A 116 -9.29 19.94 3.54
CA SER A 116 -10.30 19.90 2.47
C SER A 116 -9.65 19.69 1.09
N PHE A 117 -10.42 19.09 0.19
CA PHE A 117 -10.04 18.93 -1.21
C PHE A 117 -9.77 20.27 -1.91
N ILE A 118 -10.56 21.31 -1.60
CA ILE A 118 -10.41 22.63 -2.22
C ILE A 118 -9.09 23.27 -1.82
N ALA A 119 -8.75 23.28 -0.52
CA ALA A 119 -7.49 23.83 -0.06
C ALA A 119 -6.30 23.09 -0.69
N PHE A 120 -6.38 21.76 -0.73
CA PHE A 120 -5.35 20.93 -1.36
C PHE A 120 -5.16 21.27 -2.85
N LYS A 121 -6.22 21.29 -3.65
CA LYS A 121 -6.13 21.54 -5.09
C LYS A 121 -5.76 22.97 -5.44
N ARG A 122 -6.14 23.96 -4.63
CA ARG A 122 -5.72 25.35 -4.80
C ARG A 122 -4.20 25.48 -4.70
N ASP A 123 -3.61 24.83 -3.71
CA ASP A 123 -2.16 24.92 -3.46
C ASP A 123 -1.36 23.94 -4.34
N ASN A 124 -2.02 22.91 -4.88
CA ASN A 124 -1.41 21.85 -5.69
C ASN A 124 -2.22 21.60 -6.99
N PRO A 125 -2.35 22.59 -7.89
CA PRO A 125 -3.24 22.50 -9.05
C PRO A 125 -2.84 21.38 -10.02
N GLY A 126 -1.53 21.14 -10.19
CA GLY A 126 -0.98 20.12 -11.08
C GLY A 126 -1.01 18.68 -10.55
N VAL A 127 -1.44 18.44 -9.31
CA VAL A 127 -1.52 17.09 -8.77
C VAL A 127 -2.78 16.38 -9.26
N SER A 128 -2.60 15.31 -10.02
CA SER A 128 -3.62 14.31 -10.37
C SER A 128 -3.35 13.00 -9.64
N PHE A 129 -4.42 12.25 -9.36
CA PHE A 129 -4.39 10.96 -8.67
C PHE A 129 -5.42 10.02 -9.29
#